data_AF-A0AB32TB47-F1
#
_entry.id   AF-A0AB32TB47-F1
#
_cell.length_a   1.000
_cell.length_b   1.000
_cell.length_c   1.000
_cell.angle_alpha   90.00
_cell.angle_beta   90.00
_cell.angle_gamma   90.00
#
_symmetry.space_group_name_H-M   'P 1'
#
loop_
_entity.id
_entity.type
_entity.pdbx_description
1 polymer ?
#
loop_
_entity_poly.entity_id
_entity_poly.type
_entity_poly.pdbx_seq_one_letter_code
_entity_poly.pdbx_strand_id
1 'polypeptide(L)'
;MKKIFFLILQTVLQLADSTSLRVIQPNVAVVDSDMQELSSFTVPLHCGEQYEGEQIHWEKNGKSILETGNRINVTINGLLGGNFTCHRPNRDFLNYTILLVHPVKFHKALLLKQSSSKEFVSCSARNYNGQFHCSWKWHHERTHKAVVYFAAIRNSTDLNCTLDSNISELTCIDKDYCPYSEESLSINLTLLVRNMFRLEEHHRTFFIRDIVKPDKVGITKIQDNEFEWRPPQTWSFPCSFFPLSYEIKVVPRSHDCDYTGNRVEQNETNKTHYKVNSKKPYTFCIRAQDPLTKAVWSDWSHHHQ
;
A
#
# COMPACT_ATOMS: atom_id res chain seq x y z
N MET A 1 -41.25 -29.97 53.87
CA MET A 1 -39.88 -30.08 53.33
C MET A 1 -39.94 -30.01 51.80
N LYS A 2 -39.70 -28.84 51.18
CA LYS A 2 -39.58 -28.71 49.72
C LYS A 2 -38.23 -28.10 49.41
N LYS A 3 -37.32 -28.93 48.90
CA LYS A 3 -35.94 -28.60 48.54
C LYS A 3 -35.95 -27.67 47.33
N ILE A 4 -35.47 -26.45 47.52
CA ILE A 4 -35.24 -25.47 46.45
C ILE A 4 -33.94 -25.88 45.76
N PHE A 5 -34.06 -26.47 44.57
CA PHE A 5 -32.92 -26.74 43.69
C PHE A 5 -32.55 -25.45 42.96
N PHE A 6 -31.44 -24.84 43.35
CA PHE A 6 -30.79 -23.78 42.59
C PHE A 6 -30.10 -24.41 41.37
N LEU A 7 -30.79 -24.37 40.22
CA LEU A 7 -30.19 -24.62 38.92
C LEU A 7 -29.34 -23.40 38.55
N ILE A 8 -28.03 -23.51 38.78
CA ILE A 8 -27.04 -22.57 38.28
C ILE A 8 -26.99 -22.75 36.77
N LEU A 9 -27.69 -21.86 36.05
CA LEU A 9 -27.64 -21.77 34.60
C LEU A 9 -26.24 -21.22 34.24
N GLN A 10 -25.26 -22.11 34.08
CA GLN A 10 -24.02 -21.77 33.41
C GLN A 10 -24.35 -21.54 31.94
N THR A 11 -24.66 -20.29 31.60
CA THR A 11 -24.64 -19.82 30.22
C THR A 11 -23.23 -20.03 29.70
N VAL A 12 -23.08 -21.09 28.90
CA VAL A 12 -21.94 -21.32 28.04
C VAL A 12 -21.70 -20.01 27.29
N LEU A 13 -20.64 -19.28 27.66
CA LEU A 13 -20.10 -18.23 26.81
C LEU A 13 -19.72 -18.94 25.51
N GLN A 14 -20.62 -18.87 24.52
CA GLN A 14 -20.22 -19.05 23.14
C GLN A 14 -19.16 -17.97 22.92
N LEU A 15 -17.89 -18.41 22.87
CA LEU A 15 -16.83 -17.68 22.19
C LEU A 15 -17.31 -17.54 20.75
N ALA A 16 -18.14 -16.52 20.51
CA ALA A 16 -18.56 -16.17 19.17
C ALA A 16 -17.28 -15.65 18.52
N ASP A 17 -16.64 -16.51 17.74
CA ASP A 17 -15.56 -16.06 16.87
C ASP A 17 -16.06 -14.84 16.11
N SER A 18 -15.37 -13.71 16.35
CA SER A 18 -15.78 -12.41 15.89
C SER A 18 -15.66 -12.34 14.37
N THR A 19 -16.74 -12.75 13.68
CA THR A 19 -16.91 -12.51 12.25
C THR A 19 -17.77 -11.27 12.08
N SER A 20 -17.21 -10.26 11.42
CA SER A 20 -17.94 -9.04 11.09
C SER A 20 -18.09 -8.90 9.58
N LEU A 21 -19.33 -8.69 9.13
CA LEU A 21 -19.64 -8.40 7.74
C LEU A 21 -19.70 -6.88 7.55
N ARG A 22 -18.91 -6.35 6.61
CA ARG A 22 -18.96 -4.95 6.21
C ARG A 22 -19.06 -4.83 4.70
N VAL A 23 -19.68 -3.75 4.23
CA VAL A 23 -19.77 -3.42 2.81
C VAL A 23 -18.75 -2.34 2.50
N ILE A 24 -17.88 -2.58 1.51
CA ILE A 24 -16.83 -1.62 1.12
C ILE A 24 -17.29 -0.71 -0.01
N GLN A 25 -18.02 -1.28 -0.96
CA GLN A 25 -18.60 -0.59 -2.10
C GLN A 25 -19.83 -1.38 -2.57
N PRO A 26 -20.68 -0.83 -3.45
CA PRO A 26 -21.86 -1.54 -3.95
C PRO A 26 -21.52 -2.96 -4.41
N ASN A 27 -22.29 -3.94 -3.93
CA ASN A 27 -22.15 -5.35 -4.26
C ASN A 27 -20.82 -6.01 -3.85
N VAL A 28 -19.98 -5.37 -3.02
CA VAL A 28 -18.75 -5.98 -2.48
C VAL A 28 -18.80 -5.97 -0.95
N ALA A 29 -19.00 -7.15 -0.39
CA ALA A 29 -19.01 -7.38 1.04
C ALA A 29 -17.71 -8.07 1.48
N VAL A 30 -17.22 -7.72 2.66
CA VAL A 30 -16.02 -8.29 3.28
C VAL A 30 -16.42 -8.89 4.61
N VAL A 31 -16.01 -10.13 4.83
CA VAL A 31 -16.04 -10.74 6.16
C VAL A 31 -14.65 -10.67 6.73
N ASP A 32 -14.51 -9.90 7.81
CA ASP A 32 -13.31 -9.92 8.63
C ASP A 32 -13.37 -11.15 9.53
N SER A 33 -12.34 -11.98 9.42
CA SER A 33 -12.20 -13.23 10.16
C SER A 33 -10.97 -13.12 11.04
N ASP A 34 -11.18 -13.13 12.35
CA ASP A 34 -10.11 -13.09 13.36
C ASP A 34 -9.45 -14.46 13.58
N MET A 35 -9.75 -15.42 12.72
CA MET A 35 -9.36 -16.82 12.87
C MET A 35 -7.90 -17.04 12.48
N GLN A 36 -7.14 -17.71 13.33
CA GLN A 36 -5.80 -18.22 12.96
C GLN A 36 -5.88 -19.49 12.09
N GLU A 37 -7.02 -20.19 12.12
CA GLU A 37 -7.24 -21.45 11.41
C GLU A 37 -8.39 -21.33 10.40
N LEU A 38 -8.33 -22.16 9.35
CA LEU A 38 -9.32 -22.20 8.28
C LEU A 38 -10.61 -22.90 8.74
N SER A 39 -11.44 -22.20 9.52
CA SER A 39 -12.75 -22.69 9.97
C SER A 39 -13.87 -22.24 9.03
N SER A 40 -15.05 -22.85 9.19
CA SER A 40 -16.26 -22.44 8.50
C SER A 40 -17.05 -21.41 9.32
N PHE A 41 -17.69 -20.47 8.64
CA PHE A 41 -18.55 -19.45 9.26
C PHE A 41 -19.77 -19.18 8.38
N THR A 42 -20.84 -18.67 8.98
CA THR A 42 -22.09 -18.37 8.27
C THR A 42 -22.18 -16.87 7.99
N VAL A 43 -22.58 -16.52 6.78
CA VAL A 43 -22.71 -15.12 6.33
C VAL A 43 -24.13 -14.89 5.83
N PRO A 44 -24.85 -13.88 6.36
CA PRO A 44 -26.14 -13.49 5.82
C PRO A 44 -25.94 -12.72 4.51
N LEU A 45 -26.68 -13.09 3.48
CA LEU A 45 -26.75 -12.39 2.20
C LEU A 45 -28.20 -12.02 1.89
N HIS A 46 -28.37 -10.93 1.14
CA HIS A 46 -29.66 -10.38 0.77
C HIS A 46 -29.63 -9.92 -0.68
N CYS A 47 -30.63 -10.34 -1.47
CA CYS A 47 -30.67 -10.01 -2.90
C CYS A 47 -31.06 -8.53 -3.13
N GLY A 48 -32.06 -8.05 -2.38
CA GLY A 48 -32.47 -6.64 -2.38
C GLY A 48 -33.83 -6.44 -1.73
N GLU A 49 -34.07 -5.25 -1.17
CA GLU A 49 -35.35 -4.89 -0.53
C GLU A 49 -36.52 -4.94 -1.52
N GLN A 50 -36.27 -4.62 -2.80
CA GLN A 50 -37.29 -4.62 -3.85
C GLN A 50 -37.80 -6.01 -4.26
N TYR A 51 -37.15 -7.09 -3.81
CA TYR A 51 -37.51 -8.47 -4.15
C TYR A 51 -38.13 -9.23 -2.98
N GLU A 52 -38.56 -8.51 -1.94
CA GLU A 52 -39.21 -9.12 -0.78
C GLU A 52 -40.51 -9.84 -1.21
N GLY A 53 -40.66 -11.10 -0.80
CA GLY A 53 -41.78 -11.95 -1.21
C GLY A 53 -41.65 -12.60 -2.59
N GLU A 54 -40.62 -12.28 -3.39
CA GLU A 54 -40.34 -13.00 -4.64
C GLU A 54 -39.68 -14.37 -4.37
N GLN A 55 -39.88 -15.32 -5.29
CA GLN A 55 -39.15 -16.59 -5.27
C GLN A 55 -37.75 -16.39 -5.86
N ILE A 56 -36.73 -16.46 -5.01
CA ILE A 56 -35.34 -16.17 -5.38
C ILE A 56 -34.49 -17.44 -5.30
N HIS A 57 -33.70 -17.68 -6.34
CA HIS A 57 -32.70 -18.73 -6.42
C HIS A 57 -31.31 -18.12 -6.45
N TRP A 58 -30.35 -18.78 -5.80
CA TRP A 58 -28.97 -18.29 -5.70
C TRP A 58 -27.98 -19.20 -6.40
N GLU A 59 -26.91 -18.58 -6.91
CA GLU A 59 -25.74 -19.27 -7.42
C GLU A 59 -24.47 -18.74 -6.76
N LYS A 60 -23.53 -19.63 -6.46
CA LYS A 60 -22.16 -19.29 -6.04
C LYS A 60 -21.21 -19.64 -7.18
N ASN A 61 -20.51 -18.64 -7.71
CA ASN A 61 -19.57 -18.77 -8.82
C ASN A 61 -20.20 -19.50 -10.04
N GLY A 62 -21.46 -19.17 -10.35
CA GLY A 62 -22.21 -19.73 -11.47
C GLY A 62 -22.75 -21.15 -11.26
N LYS A 63 -22.74 -21.66 -10.02
CA LYS A 63 -23.34 -22.95 -9.65
C LYS A 63 -24.44 -22.73 -8.64
N SER A 64 -25.63 -23.28 -8.90
CA SER A 64 -26.76 -23.17 -7.99
C SER A 64 -26.42 -23.74 -6.61
N ILE A 65 -26.88 -23.06 -5.58
CA ILE A 65 -26.76 -23.48 -4.18
C ILE A 65 -28.13 -23.87 -3.62
N LEU A 66 -28.17 -24.49 -2.44
CA LEU A 66 -29.41 -25.02 -1.86
C LEU A 66 -30.27 -23.93 -1.23
N GLU A 67 -29.64 -22.84 -0.80
CA GLU A 67 -30.26 -21.70 -0.18
C GLU A 67 -31.18 -20.96 -1.17
N THR A 68 -32.41 -20.68 -0.74
CA THR A 68 -33.44 -20.00 -1.54
C THR A 68 -34.13 -18.92 -0.72
N GLY A 69 -34.78 -17.97 -1.40
CA GLY A 69 -35.44 -16.82 -0.79
C GLY A 69 -34.59 -15.54 -0.87
N ASN A 70 -35.23 -14.40 -0.58
CA ASN A 70 -34.60 -13.08 -0.70
C ASN A 70 -33.39 -12.92 0.24
N ARG A 71 -33.50 -13.47 1.45
CA ARG A 71 -32.46 -13.49 2.48
C ARG A 71 -32.00 -14.92 2.74
N ILE A 72 -30.69 -15.14 2.67
CA ILE A 72 -30.09 -16.46 2.88
C ILE A 72 -28.92 -16.38 3.86
N ASN A 73 -28.57 -17.52 4.43
CA ASN A 73 -27.37 -17.69 5.25
C ASN A 73 -26.46 -18.72 4.58
N VAL A 74 -25.30 -18.30 4.09
CA VAL A 74 -24.38 -19.18 3.38
C VAL A 74 -23.20 -19.57 4.27
N THR A 75 -22.81 -20.84 4.21
CA THR A 75 -21.60 -21.30 4.90
C THR A 75 -20.37 -21.05 4.03
N ILE A 76 -19.39 -20.33 4.57
CA ILE A 76 -18.10 -20.04 3.94
C ILE A 76 -17.02 -20.86 4.64
N ASN A 77 -16.28 -21.66 3.88
CA ASN A 77 -15.21 -22.50 4.40
C ASN A 77 -13.86 -21.81 4.22
N GLY A 78 -13.21 -21.45 5.32
CA GLY A 78 -11.91 -20.78 5.32
C GLY A 78 -11.92 -19.50 4.48
N LEU A 79 -11.06 -19.42 3.48
CA LEU A 79 -10.88 -18.22 2.63
C LEU A 79 -11.70 -18.30 1.32
N LEU A 80 -12.65 -19.23 1.22
CA LEU A 80 -13.41 -19.53 0.00
C LEU A 80 -14.69 -18.72 -0.10
N GLY A 81 -14.52 -17.40 -0.24
CA GLY A 81 -15.60 -16.48 -0.63
C GLY A 81 -16.17 -16.80 -2.01
N GLY A 82 -16.82 -15.84 -2.65
CA GLY A 82 -17.43 -16.10 -3.95
C GLY A 82 -18.20 -14.94 -4.53
N ASN A 83 -18.54 -15.07 -5.81
CA ASN A 83 -19.57 -14.26 -6.45
C ASN A 83 -20.92 -14.95 -6.25
N PHE A 84 -21.78 -14.34 -5.44
CA PHE A 84 -23.13 -14.80 -5.19
C PHE A 84 -24.09 -14.01 -6.07
N THR A 85 -24.84 -14.69 -6.94
CA THR A 85 -25.83 -14.07 -7.80
C THR A 85 -27.21 -14.57 -7.43
N CYS A 86 -28.20 -13.69 -7.45
CA CYS A 86 -29.59 -14.04 -7.21
C CYS A 86 -30.42 -13.85 -8.47
N HIS A 87 -31.35 -14.78 -8.68
CA HIS A 87 -32.12 -14.91 -9.90
C HIS A 87 -33.57 -15.26 -9.60
N ARG A 88 -34.45 -14.94 -10.55
CA ARG A 88 -35.83 -15.46 -10.57
C ARG A 88 -35.87 -16.92 -11.03
N PRO A 89 -37.00 -17.64 -10.89
CA PRO A 89 -37.12 -19.04 -11.31
C PRO A 89 -36.90 -19.28 -12.81
N ASN A 90 -37.17 -18.26 -13.63
CA ASN A 90 -36.89 -18.26 -15.07
C ASN A 90 -35.42 -17.99 -15.42
N ARG A 91 -34.53 -17.89 -14.41
CA ARG A 91 -33.09 -17.54 -14.52
C ARG A 91 -32.80 -16.09 -14.91
N ASP A 92 -33.77 -15.19 -14.73
CA ASP A 92 -33.49 -13.76 -14.86
C ASP A 92 -32.58 -13.30 -13.73
N PHE A 93 -31.44 -12.71 -14.10
CA PHE A 93 -30.50 -12.10 -13.17
C PHE A 93 -31.11 -10.87 -12.48
N LEU A 94 -30.98 -10.80 -11.15
CA LEU A 94 -31.49 -9.70 -10.35
C LEU A 94 -30.38 -8.83 -9.78
N ASN A 95 -29.49 -9.44 -8.99
CA ASN A 95 -28.41 -8.74 -8.32
C ASN A 95 -27.27 -9.72 -7.99
N TYR A 96 -26.16 -9.18 -7.48
CA TYR A 96 -25.02 -9.96 -7.07
C TYR A 96 -24.35 -9.39 -5.83
N THR A 97 -23.59 -10.22 -5.14
CA THR A 97 -22.70 -9.82 -4.05
C THR A 97 -21.40 -10.61 -4.18
N ILE A 98 -20.31 -9.89 -4.38
CA ILE A 98 -18.96 -10.46 -4.27
C ILE A 98 -18.60 -10.46 -2.78
N LEU A 99 -18.48 -11.65 -2.22
CA LEU A 99 -18.07 -11.87 -0.85
C LEU A 99 -16.57 -12.14 -0.79
N LEU A 100 -15.83 -11.23 -0.17
CA LEU A 100 -14.41 -11.34 0.09
C LEU A 100 -14.15 -11.75 1.55
N VAL A 101 -13.11 -12.53 1.77
CA VAL A 101 -12.68 -12.94 3.12
C VAL A 101 -11.39 -12.22 3.46
N HIS A 102 -11.39 -11.47 4.56
CA HIS A 102 -10.22 -10.78 5.09
C HIS A 102 -9.74 -11.48 6.37
N PRO A 103 -8.65 -12.26 6.31
CA PRO A 103 -8.20 -13.02 7.46
C PRO A 103 -7.21 -12.21 8.31
N VAL A 104 -7.74 -11.44 9.26
CA VAL A 104 -7.03 -10.39 10.01
C VAL A 104 -5.76 -10.90 10.70
N LYS A 105 -5.80 -12.10 11.27
CA LYS A 105 -4.66 -12.71 12.00
C LYS A 105 -3.85 -13.73 11.18
N PHE A 106 -4.19 -13.96 9.91
CA PHE A 106 -3.57 -15.02 9.11
C PHE A 106 -2.41 -14.51 8.24
N HIS A 107 -1.22 -14.37 8.83
CA HIS A 107 -0.02 -13.87 8.14
C HIS A 107 0.55 -14.83 7.07
N LYS A 108 0.17 -16.12 7.08
CA LYS A 108 0.80 -17.16 6.24
C LYS A 108 0.54 -17.03 4.73
N ALA A 109 -0.23 -16.05 4.29
CA ALA A 109 -0.64 -16.02 2.89
C ALA A 109 -0.60 -14.64 2.26
N LEU A 110 0.22 -13.69 2.72
CA LEU A 110 0.32 -12.33 2.15
C LEU A 110 0.17 -12.28 0.61
N LEU A 111 -0.68 -11.38 0.13
CA LEU A 111 -0.93 -11.09 -1.28
C LEU A 111 0.16 -10.18 -1.84
N LEU A 112 0.67 -9.28 -1.00
CA LEU A 112 1.79 -8.41 -1.33
C LEU A 112 3.11 -8.97 -0.78
N LYS A 113 4.19 -8.68 -1.50
CA LYS A 113 5.56 -8.99 -1.10
C LYS A 113 6.10 -7.82 -0.27
N GLN A 114 6.61 -8.16 0.91
CA GLN A 114 7.26 -7.20 1.79
C GLN A 114 8.59 -6.71 1.17
N SER A 115 8.85 -5.41 1.27
CA SER A 115 10.11 -4.77 0.89
C SER A 115 11.24 -5.10 1.88
N SER A 116 12.46 -4.69 1.55
CA SER A 116 13.61 -4.74 2.47
C SER A 116 13.41 -3.87 3.72
N SER A 117 12.63 -2.78 3.61
CA SER A 117 12.22 -1.93 4.74
C SER A 117 11.12 -2.56 5.61
N LYS A 118 10.72 -3.81 5.35
CA LYS A 118 9.61 -4.52 6.02
C LYS A 118 8.23 -3.90 5.74
N GLU A 119 8.07 -3.26 4.59
CA GLU A 119 6.85 -2.55 4.23
C GLU A 119 6.17 -3.20 3.02
N PHE A 120 4.84 -3.27 2.99
CA PHE A 120 4.10 -3.85 1.86
C PHE A 120 3.78 -2.81 0.77
N VAL A 121 3.48 -1.59 1.20
CA VAL A 121 3.20 -0.43 0.34
C VAL A 121 4.23 0.64 0.65
N SER A 122 5.02 1.06 -0.32
CA SER A 122 6.05 2.09 -0.17
C SER A 122 5.60 3.38 -0.86
N CYS A 123 5.70 4.50 -0.17
CA CYS A 123 5.33 5.81 -0.71
C CYS A 123 6.56 6.70 -0.87
N SER A 124 6.56 7.55 -1.91
CA SER A 124 7.64 8.51 -2.18
C SER A 124 7.10 9.75 -2.88
N ALA A 125 7.68 10.91 -2.56
CA ALA A 125 7.43 12.18 -3.23
C ALA A 125 8.74 12.70 -3.82
N ARG A 126 8.73 13.22 -5.04
CA ARG A 126 9.97 13.72 -5.68
C ARG A 126 10.41 15.09 -5.16
N ASN A 127 9.49 15.82 -4.55
CA ASN A 127 9.64 17.18 -4.06
C ASN A 127 8.46 17.49 -3.09
N TYR A 128 8.27 18.76 -2.76
CA TYR A 128 7.21 19.24 -1.86
C TYR A 128 6.00 19.84 -2.59
N ASN A 129 5.71 19.46 -3.83
CA ASN A 129 4.58 20.03 -4.58
C ASN A 129 3.21 19.39 -4.29
N GLY A 130 3.15 18.44 -3.34
CA GLY A 130 1.93 17.72 -2.98
C GLY A 130 1.64 16.47 -3.82
N GLN A 131 2.47 16.16 -4.83
CA GLN A 131 2.38 14.93 -5.59
C GLN A 131 3.23 13.83 -4.95
N PHE A 132 2.64 12.64 -4.79
CA PHE A 132 3.33 11.46 -4.29
C PHE A 132 2.85 10.19 -4.98
N HIS A 133 3.70 9.16 -4.93
CA HIS A 133 3.48 7.85 -5.53
C HIS A 133 3.55 6.79 -4.44
N CYS A 134 2.59 5.89 -4.39
CA CYS A 134 2.61 4.73 -3.52
C CYS A 134 2.58 3.46 -4.35
N SER A 135 3.57 2.59 -4.18
CA SER A 135 3.72 1.37 -4.96
C SER A 135 3.82 0.14 -4.07
N TRP A 136 3.47 -1.01 -4.64
CA TRP A 136 3.59 -2.30 -3.98
C TRP A 136 4.00 -3.38 -4.96
N LYS A 137 4.52 -4.48 -4.42
CA LYS A 137 4.87 -5.66 -5.21
C LYS A 137 3.92 -6.78 -4.89
N TRP A 138 3.31 -7.37 -5.90
CA TRP A 138 2.49 -8.56 -5.74
C TRP A 138 3.34 -9.79 -5.43
N HIS A 139 2.82 -10.71 -4.62
CA HIS A 139 3.40 -12.04 -4.49
C HIS A 139 3.26 -12.79 -5.82
N HIS A 140 4.34 -13.46 -6.25
CA HIS A 140 4.47 -14.03 -7.59
C HIS A 140 3.41 -15.10 -7.92
N GLU A 141 2.95 -15.85 -6.93
CA GLU A 141 1.91 -16.88 -7.07
C GLU A 141 0.48 -16.35 -7.24
N ARG A 142 0.26 -15.03 -7.09
CA ARG A 142 -1.09 -14.45 -7.16
C ARG A 142 -1.43 -14.19 -8.62
N THR A 143 -2.41 -14.89 -9.18
CA THR A 143 -2.75 -14.78 -10.61
C THR A 143 -4.00 -13.94 -10.88
N HIS A 144 -4.90 -13.82 -9.91
CA HIS A 144 -6.18 -13.14 -10.06
C HIS A 144 -6.23 -11.89 -9.16
N LYS A 145 -5.23 -11.03 -9.36
CA LYS A 145 -4.97 -9.81 -8.60
C LYS A 145 -5.99 -8.73 -8.95
N ALA A 146 -6.44 -7.96 -7.96
CA ALA A 146 -7.18 -6.73 -8.19
C ALA A 146 -7.02 -5.77 -7.01
N VAL A 147 -7.10 -4.47 -7.27
CA VAL A 147 -7.36 -3.47 -6.25
C VAL A 147 -8.88 -3.35 -6.10
N VAL A 148 -9.36 -3.56 -4.88
CA VAL A 148 -10.80 -3.51 -4.56
C VAL A 148 -11.22 -2.10 -4.23
N TYR A 149 -10.41 -1.41 -3.42
CA TYR A 149 -10.66 -0.06 -2.95
C TYR A 149 -9.32 0.60 -2.59
N PHE A 150 -9.25 1.91 -2.76
CA PHE A 150 -8.17 2.72 -2.23
C PHE A 150 -8.68 4.12 -1.90
N ALA A 151 -8.07 4.76 -0.90
CA ALA A 151 -8.29 6.15 -0.58
C ALA A 151 -7.05 6.73 0.09
N ALA A 152 -6.75 8.00 -0.19
CA ALA A 152 -5.77 8.77 0.56
C ALA A 152 -6.49 9.98 1.13
N ILE A 153 -6.52 10.10 2.46
CA ILE A 153 -7.30 11.13 3.16
C ILE A 153 -6.35 12.06 3.91
N ARG A 154 -6.58 13.36 3.77
CA ARG A 154 -5.94 14.39 4.60
C ARG A 154 -7.00 15.36 5.09
N ASN A 155 -7.05 15.61 6.40
CA ASN A 155 -8.03 16.53 6.99
C ASN A 155 -9.50 16.21 6.60
N SER A 156 -9.85 14.92 6.56
CA SER A 156 -11.16 14.44 6.08
C SER A 156 -11.49 14.73 4.60
N THR A 157 -10.52 15.23 3.83
CA THR A 157 -10.62 15.40 2.38
C THR A 157 -9.96 14.23 1.67
N ASP A 158 -10.68 13.61 0.73
CA ASP A 158 -10.12 12.63 -0.18
C ASP A 158 -9.19 13.30 -1.19
N LEU A 159 -7.94 12.86 -1.22
CA LEU A 159 -6.95 13.28 -2.20
C LEU A 159 -7.23 12.59 -3.54
N ASN A 160 -6.92 13.29 -4.63
CA ASN A 160 -7.09 12.73 -5.95
C ASN A 160 -5.98 11.71 -6.25
N CYS A 161 -6.35 10.44 -6.34
CA CYS A 161 -5.43 9.33 -6.63
C CYS A 161 -5.87 8.54 -7.87
N THR A 162 -4.91 8.17 -8.70
CA THR A 162 -5.11 7.36 -9.90
C THR A 162 -4.30 6.07 -9.81
N LEU A 163 -4.95 4.94 -10.08
CA LEU A 163 -4.32 3.63 -10.17
C LEU A 163 -3.71 3.40 -11.55
N ASP A 164 -2.49 2.87 -11.59
CA ASP A 164 -1.82 2.49 -12.83
C ASP A 164 -2.49 1.29 -13.52
N SER A 165 -2.18 1.09 -14.81
CA SER A 165 -2.72 -0.02 -15.58
C SER A 165 -2.27 -1.40 -15.05
N ASN A 166 -1.11 -1.45 -14.38
CA ASN A 166 -0.54 -2.68 -13.85
C ASN A 166 -1.00 -2.99 -12.41
N ILE A 167 -1.94 -2.19 -11.86
CA ILE A 167 -2.51 -2.35 -10.52
C ILE A 167 -1.45 -2.51 -9.42
N SER A 168 -0.36 -1.76 -9.54
CA SER A 168 0.83 -1.82 -8.69
C SER A 168 1.26 -0.47 -8.12
N GLU A 169 0.66 0.62 -8.58
CA GLU A 169 1.02 1.98 -8.18
C GLU A 169 -0.19 2.91 -8.15
N LEU A 170 -0.26 3.74 -7.11
CA LEU A 170 -1.12 4.91 -7.03
C LEU A 170 -0.29 6.18 -7.21
N THR A 171 -0.73 7.05 -8.11
CA THR A 171 -0.27 8.43 -8.19
C THR A 171 -1.30 9.33 -7.55
N CYS A 172 -0.92 10.09 -6.53
CA CYS A 172 -1.81 10.96 -5.77
C CYS A 172 -1.34 12.41 -5.82
N ILE A 173 -2.28 13.35 -5.77
CA ILE A 173 -2.02 14.79 -5.74
C ILE A 173 -2.88 15.44 -4.65
N ASP A 174 -2.22 16.06 -3.67
CA ASP A 174 -2.83 16.99 -2.74
C ASP A 174 -2.73 18.42 -3.31
N LYS A 175 -3.84 18.91 -3.87
CA LYS A 175 -3.90 20.22 -4.53
C LYS A 175 -3.86 21.39 -3.56
N ASP A 176 -4.24 21.16 -2.31
CA ASP A 176 -4.30 22.20 -1.28
C ASP A 176 -3.01 22.25 -0.45
N TYR A 177 -2.05 21.37 -0.75
CA TYR A 177 -0.76 21.33 -0.07
C TYR A 177 0.08 22.57 -0.39
N CYS A 178 0.52 23.25 0.67
CA CYS A 178 1.41 24.39 0.57
C CYS A 178 2.84 24.02 1.00
N PRO A 179 3.80 23.89 0.05
CA PRO A 179 5.20 23.55 0.34
C PRO A 179 5.91 24.51 1.32
N TYR A 180 5.41 25.74 1.43
CA TYR A 180 6.01 26.82 2.23
C TYR A 180 5.42 26.92 3.63
N SER A 181 4.43 26.09 3.93
CA SER A 181 3.80 26.02 5.25
C SER A 181 4.32 24.83 6.03
N GLU A 182 4.27 24.93 7.36
CA GLU A 182 4.57 23.79 8.19
C GLU A 182 3.52 22.69 7.98
N GLU A 183 4.00 21.50 7.63
CA GLU A 183 3.14 20.34 7.46
C GLU A 183 2.67 19.81 8.83
N SER A 184 1.42 20.08 9.17
CA SER A 184 0.81 19.73 10.45
C SER A 184 -0.09 18.49 10.40
N LEU A 185 -0.57 18.10 9.22
CA LEU A 185 -1.53 17.00 9.05
C LEU A 185 -0.94 15.88 8.19
N SER A 186 -1.04 14.66 8.69
CA SER A 186 -0.61 13.45 7.98
C SER A 186 -1.64 13.03 6.92
N ILE A 187 -1.17 12.30 5.93
CA ILE A 187 -1.99 11.61 4.94
C ILE A 187 -2.21 10.18 5.42
N ASN A 188 -3.47 9.73 5.40
CA ASN A 188 -3.87 8.36 5.69
C ASN A 188 -4.25 7.65 4.39
N LEU A 189 -3.38 6.77 3.91
CA LEU A 189 -3.63 5.90 2.77
C LEU A 189 -4.21 4.56 3.25
N THR A 190 -5.31 4.15 2.64
CA THR A 190 -5.91 2.84 2.76
C THR A 190 -5.90 2.16 1.39
N LEU A 191 -5.41 0.92 1.33
CA LEU A 191 -5.36 0.10 0.12
C LEU A 191 -5.92 -1.28 0.43
N LEU A 192 -6.97 -1.66 -0.28
CA LEU A 192 -7.59 -2.99 -0.22
C LEU A 192 -7.29 -3.73 -1.52
N VAL A 193 -6.49 -4.79 -1.42
CA VAL A 193 -6.14 -5.65 -2.54
C VAL A 193 -6.75 -7.02 -2.37
N ARG A 194 -7.01 -7.71 -3.49
CA ARG A 194 -7.46 -9.10 -3.48
C ARG A 194 -6.69 -9.97 -4.45
N ASN A 195 -6.66 -11.25 -4.12
CA ASN A 195 -6.38 -12.33 -5.07
C ASN A 195 -7.53 -13.33 -4.95
N MET A 196 -8.26 -13.57 -6.04
CA MET A 196 -9.53 -14.29 -5.98
C MET A 196 -10.50 -13.62 -5.00
N PHE A 197 -11.09 -14.38 -4.07
CA PHE A 197 -12.04 -13.87 -3.06
C PHE A 197 -11.39 -13.58 -1.72
N ARG A 198 -10.06 -13.48 -1.69
CA ARG A 198 -9.34 -13.15 -0.48
C ARG A 198 -8.86 -11.72 -0.53
N LEU A 199 -9.10 -10.99 0.55
CA LEU A 199 -8.70 -9.61 0.75
C LEU A 199 -7.44 -9.52 1.62
N GLU A 200 -6.64 -8.49 1.38
CA GLU A 200 -5.65 -7.95 2.29
C GLU A 200 -5.81 -6.42 2.33
N GLU A 201 -5.76 -5.87 3.53
CA GLU A 201 -5.92 -4.45 3.79
C GLU A 201 -4.60 -3.87 4.32
N HIS A 202 -4.18 -2.76 3.71
CA HIS A 202 -2.96 -2.06 4.07
C HIS A 202 -3.27 -0.60 4.38
N HIS A 203 -2.73 -0.14 5.50
CA HIS A 203 -2.79 1.24 5.92
C HIS A 203 -1.40 1.86 5.98
N ARG A 204 -1.30 3.13 5.60
CA ARG A 204 -0.10 3.93 5.72
C ARG A 204 -0.45 5.34 6.16
N THR A 205 0.20 5.79 7.21
CA THR A 205 0.13 7.17 7.69
C THR A 205 1.50 7.80 7.54
N PHE A 206 1.59 8.95 6.88
CA PHE A 206 2.86 9.63 6.64
C PHE A 206 2.66 11.13 6.42
N PHE A 207 3.73 11.90 6.58
CA PHE A 207 3.82 13.27 6.09
C PHE A 207 4.60 13.29 4.76
N ILE A 208 4.36 14.28 3.90
CA ILE A 208 5.10 14.42 2.63
C ILE A 208 6.60 14.55 2.90
N ARG A 209 6.99 15.29 3.95
CA ARG A 209 8.40 15.45 4.37
C ARG A 209 9.11 14.14 4.72
N ASP A 210 8.37 13.11 5.13
CA ASP A 210 8.93 11.81 5.52
C ASP A 210 9.17 10.90 4.31
N ILE A 211 8.49 11.18 3.19
CA ILE A 211 8.56 10.36 1.98
C ILE A 211 9.29 11.08 0.84
N VAL A 212 9.80 12.29 1.08
CA VAL A 212 10.49 13.06 0.05
C VAL A 212 11.83 12.38 -0.32
N LYS A 213 12.02 12.14 -1.61
CA LYS A 213 13.21 11.55 -2.21
C LYS A 213 13.57 12.38 -3.43
N PRO A 214 14.66 13.16 -3.41
CA PRO A 214 15.11 13.90 -4.58
C PRO A 214 15.39 12.95 -5.75
N ASP A 215 15.15 13.43 -6.97
CA ASP A 215 15.57 12.73 -8.17
C ASP A 215 17.11 12.67 -8.26
N LYS A 216 17.60 11.78 -9.12
CA LYS A 216 19.02 11.57 -9.36
C LYS A 216 19.72 12.85 -9.84
N VAL A 217 20.85 13.20 -9.21
CA VAL A 217 21.60 14.44 -9.46
C VAL A 217 22.39 14.37 -10.78
N GLY A 218 22.32 15.39 -11.63
CA GLY A 218 23.16 15.46 -12.83
C GLY A 218 24.60 15.89 -12.51
N ILE A 219 25.60 15.06 -12.86
CA ILE A 219 27.04 15.37 -12.70
C ILE A 219 27.58 15.97 -14.00
N THR A 220 28.29 17.08 -13.88
CA THR A 220 29.09 17.66 -14.97
C THR A 220 30.56 17.68 -14.56
N LYS A 221 31.44 17.24 -15.46
CA LYS A 221 32.89 17.37 -15.26
C LYS A 221 33.33 18.73 -15.83
N ILE A 222 33.93 19.57 -14.99
CA ILE A 222 34.40 20.89 -15.42
C ILE A 222 35.78 20.76 -16.05
N GLN A 223 36.79 20.42 -15.23
CA GLN A 223 38.20 20.31 -15.62
C GLN A 223 38.89 19.24 -14.76
N ASP A 224 39.83 18.49 -15.34
CA ASP A 224 40.66 17.48 -14.66
C ASP A 224 39.89 16.49 -13.78
N ASN A 225 39.87 16.71 -12.47
CA ASN A 225 39.22 15.90 -11.44
C ASN A 225 38.15 16.70 -10.68
N GLU A 226 37.67 17.79 -11.26
CA GLU A 226 36.68 18.69 -10.67
C GLU A 226 35.31 18.50 -11.31
N PHE A 227 34.33 18.26 -10.44
CA PHE A 227 32.95 17.98 -10.80
C PHE A 227 32.04 19.05 -10.21
N GLU A 228 30.99 19.39 -10.94
CA GLU A 228 29.88 20.21 -10.48
C GLU A 228 28.55 19.52 -10.72
N TRP A 229 27.54 19.97 -9.99
CA TRP A 229 26.17 19.51 -10.15
C TRP A 229 25.21 20.63 -9.78
N ARG A 230 23.93 20.40 -10.07
CA ARG A 230 22.84 21.26 -9.63
C ARG A 230 21.76 20.40 -8.99
N PRO A 231 20.91 20.98 -8.12
CA PRO A 231 19.68 20.32 -7.71
C PRO A 231 18.91 19.79 -8.94
N PRO A 232 18.26 18.62 -8.83
CA PRO A 232 17.41 18.12 -9.90
C PRO A 232 16.37 19.16 -10.31
N GLN A 233 16.07 19.27 -11.60
CA GLN A 233 15.07 20.24 -12.11
C GLN A 233 13.67 20.02 -11.55
N THR A 234 13.40 18.81 -11.07
CA THR A 234 12.14 18.41 -10.43
C THR A 234 12.08 18.79 -8.96
N TRP A 235 13.19 19.22 -8.33
CA TRP A 235 13.21 19.59 -6.92
C TRP A 235 12.48 20.91 -6.65
N SER A 236 11.99 21.08 -5.42
CA SER A 236 11.32 22.31 -5.00
C SER A 236 12.26 23.53 -5.06
N PHE A 237 11.72 24.68 -5.43
CA PHE A 237 12.41 25.97 -5.53
C PHE A 237 11.64 27.02 -4.71
N PRO A 238 12.29 28.05 -4.12
CA PRO A 238 13.72 28.37 -4.17
C PRO A 238 14.60 27.45 -3.32
N CYS A 239 15.85 27.23 -3.77
CA CYS A 239 16.82 26.40 -3.03
C CYS A 239 17.15 26.95 -1.63
N SER A 240 16.88 28.24 -1.37
CA SER A 240 16.99 28.82 -0.03
C SER A 240 15.95 28.29 0.95
N PHE A 241 14.79 27.85 0.45
CA PHE A 241 13.71 27.23 1.24
C PHE A 241 13.81 25.70 1.22
N PHE A 242 14.31 25.14 0.11
CA PHE A 242 14.47 23.69 -0.07
C PHE A 242 15.93 23.33 -0.35
N PRO A 243 16.83 23.50 0.64
CA PRO A 243 18.23 23.16 0.46
C PRO A 243 18.40 21.65 0.24
N LEU A 244 19.51 21.27 -0.39
CA LEU A 244 19.93 19.87 -0.50
C LEU A 244 21.32 19.72 0.12
N SER A 245 21.50 18.64 0.88
CA SER A 245 22.83 18.11 1.21
C SER A 245 23.20 17.02 0.21
N TYR A 246 24.49 16.90 -0.05
CA TYR A 246 25.04 15.92 -0.95
C TYR A 246 25.99 15.01 -0.22
N GLU A 247 25.90 13.72 -0.51
CA GLU A 247 26.92 12.75 -0.14
C GLU A 247 27.74 12.43 -1.37
N ILE A 248 29.06 12.56 -1.23
CA ILE A 248 30.06 12.28 -2.24
C ILE A 248 30.81 11.04 -1.82
N LYS A 249 31.07 10.17 -2.79
CA LYS A 249 31.88 8.99 -2.60
C LYS A 249 32.82 8.79 -3.77
N VAL A 250 34.11 8.61 -3.50
CA VAL A 250 35.12 8.25 -4.50
C VAL A 250 35.54 6.82 -4.22
N VAL A 251 35.19 5.91 -5.12
CA VAL A 251 35.49 4.48 -5.00
C VAL A 251 36.49 4.07 -6.08
N PRO A 252 37.24 2.97 -5.91
CA PRO A 252 38.08 2.44 -6.99
C PRO A 252 37.24 2.15 -8.23
N ARG A 253 37.77 2.43 -9.44
CA ARG A 253 37.03 2.31 -10.71
C ARG A 253 36.33 0.96 -10.94
N SER A 254 36.86 -0.12 -10.37
CA SER A 254 36.31 -1.47 -10.49
C SER A 254 35.07 -1.74 -9.63
N HIS A 255 34.62 -0.77 -8.83
CA HIS A 255 33.52 -0.93 -7.88
C HIS A 255 32.40 0.08 -8.15
N ASP A 256 31.20 -0.27 -7.67
CA ASP A 256 30.02 0.59 -7.66
C ASP A 256 30.03 1.56 -6.47
N CYS A 257 29.04 2.45 -6.43
CA CYS A 257 28.89 3.44 -5.37
C CYS A 257 28.50 2.82 -4.01
N ASP A 258 28.08 1.56 -3.96
CA ASP A 258 27.70 0.90 -2.71
C ASP A 258 28.90 0.24 -2.02
N TYR A 259 30.04 0.09 -2.70
CA TYR A 259 31.28 -0.45 -2.13
C TYR A 259 31.77 0.29 -0.87
N THR A 260 32.00 -0.44 0.22
CA THR A 260 32.42 0.09 1.53
C THR A 260 33.83 -0.34 1.94
N GLY A 261 34.64 -0.83 1.01
CA GLY A 261 35.98 -1.36 1.34
C GLY A 261 37.08 -0.30 1.40
N ASN A 262 38.32 -0.75 1.22
CA ASN A 262 39.49 0.13 1.32
C ASN A 262 39.55 1.14 0.16
N ARG A 263 40.15 2.30 0.43
CA ARG A 263 40.32 3.42 -0.54
C ARG A 263 39.02 4.08 -0.99
N VAL A 264 37.97 3.98 -0.18
CA VAL A 264 36.77 4.78 -0.33
C VAL A 264 36.98 6.12 0.39
N GLU A 265 36.84 7.21 -0.35
CA GLU A 265 36.68 8.54 0.25
C GLU A 265 35.19 8.87 0.28
N GLN A 266 34.67 9.31 1.42
CA GLN A 266 33.26 9.67 1.60
C GLN A 266 33.17 11.00 2.33
N ASN A 267 32.33 11.91 1.83
CA ASN A 267 32.16 13.24 2.42
C ASN A 267 30.74 13.75 2.20
N GLU A 268 30.20 14.48 3.17
CA GLU A 268 28.95 15.22 3.03
C GLU A 268 29.24 16.71 2.80
N THR A 269 28.50 17.35 1.89
CA THR A 269 28.68 18.77 1.57
C THR A 269 27.37 19.42 1.13
N ASN A 270 27.26 20.72 1.36
CA ASN A 270 26.20 21.55 0.81
C ASN A 270 26.66 22.34 -0.43
N LYS A 271 27.93 22.16 -0.84
CA LYS A 271 28.47 22.75 -2.06
C LYS A 271 28.03 21.97 -3.29
N THR A 272 28.03 22.64 -4.43
CA THR A 272 27.66 22.08 -5.73
C THR A 272 28.87 21.76 -6.63
N HIS A 273 30.06 21.67 -6.04
CA HIS A 273 31.29 21.29 -6.72
C HIS A 273 32.21 20.49 -5.79
N TYR A 274 33.07 19.65 -6.38
CA TYR A 274 34.08 18.90 -5.64
C TYR A 274 35.27 18.52 -6.53
N LYS A 275 36.47 18.61 -5.97
CA LYS A 275 37.72 18.25 -6.63
C LYS A 275 38.30 16.98 -6.01
N VAL A 276 38.43 15.93 -6.82
CA VAL A 276 38.96 14.64 -6.40
C VAL A 276 40.50 14.69 -6.39
N ASN A 277 41.09 14.44 -5.23
CA ASN A 277 42.55 14.43 -5.04
C ASN A 277 43.15 13.03 -5.23
N SER A 278 42.68 12.29 -6.24
CA SER A 278 43.19 10.96 -6.58
C SER A 278 43.92 10.97 -7.92
N LYS A 279 45.11 10.34 -7.94
CA LYS A 279 45.86 10.04 -9.16
C LYS A 279 45.52 8.67 -9.76
N LYS A 280 44.80 7.82 -9.02
CA LYS A 280 44.43 6.46 -9.44
C LYS A 280 43.05 6.49 -10.08
N PRO A 281 42.75 5.63 -11.08
CA PRO A 281 41.41 5.54 -11.68
C PRO A 281 40.33 5.30 -10.62
N TYR A 282 39.24 6.06 -10.70
CA TYR A 282 38.18 6.08 -9.69
C TYR A 282 36.79 6.19 -10.34
N THR A 283 35.77 5.85 -9.56
CA THR A 283 34.38 6.21 -9.86
C THR A 283 33.97 7.28 -8.85
N PHE A 284 33.58 8.45 -9.34
CA PHE A 284 33.01 9.53 -8.55
C PHE A 284 31.51 9.30 -8.44
N CYS A 285 30.97 9.29 -7.22
CA CYS A 285 29.58 9.03 -6.92
C CYS A 285 28.98 10.19 -6.12
N ILE A 286 27.72 10.53 -6.40
CA ILE A 286 26.97 11.53 -5.65
C ILE A 286 25.50 11.17 -5.51
N ARG A 287 24.91 11.50 -4.36
CA ARG A 287 23.47 11.50 -4.13
C ARG A 287 23.06 12.70 -3.27
N ALA A 288 21.78 13.08 -3.34
CA ALA A 288 21.22 14.22 -2.62
C ALA A 288 20.15 13.80 -1.61
N GLN A 289 19.97 14.60 -0.57
CA GLN A 289 18.92 14.43 0.43
C GLN A 289 18.51 15.80 0.97
N ASP A 290 17.27 15.88 1.47
CA ASP A 290 16.85 17.01 2.28
C ASP A 290 17.59 17.02 3.63
N PRO A 291 18.39 18.06 3.94
CA PRO A 291 19.21 18.09 5.15
C PRO A 291 18.39 18.27 6.44
N LEU A 292 17.14 18.73 6.35
CA LEU A 292 16.26 18.99 7.48
C LEU A 292 15.58 17.70 7.95
N THR A 293 15.03 16.92 7.00
CA THR A 293 14.31 15.68 7.32
C THR A 293 15.26 14.49 7.39
N LYS A 294 16.34 14.52 6.58
CA LYS A 294 17.26 13.40 6.38
C LYS A 294 16.54 12.06 6.11
N ALA A 295 15.38 12.12 5.46
CA ALA A 295 14.49 10.97 5.31
C ALA A 295 15.03 9.96 4.29
N VAL A 296 15.17 10.37 3.02
CA VAL A 296 15.54 9.44 1.93
C VAL A 296 16.59 10.06 1.02
N TRP A 297 17.66 9.30 0.74
CA TRP A 297 18.65 9.68 -0.27
C TRP A 297 18.14 9.43 -1.68
N SER A 298 18.51 10.30 -2.62
CA SER A 298 18.38 10.03 -4.05
C SER A 298 19.17 8.78 -4.44
N ASP A 299 18.88 8.25 -5.62
CA ASP A 299 19.74 7.22 -6.20
C ASP A 299 21.12 7.81 -6.54
N TRP A 300 22.16 6.96 -6.53
CA TRP A 300 23.51 7.36 -6.89
C TRP A 300 23.61 7.77 -8.36
N SER A 301 24.22 8.93 -8.59
CA SER A 301 24.88 9.28 -9.85
C SER A 301 26.34 8.94 -9.79
N HIS A 302 26.92 8.57 -10.94
CA HIS A 302 28.33 8.24 -11.01
C HIS A 302 28.99 8.71 -12.31
N HIS A 303 30.30 8.91 -12.24
CA HIS A 303 31.18 9.18 -13.36
C HIS A 303 32.47 8.37 -13.22
N HIS A 304 32.88 7.69 -14.29
CA HIS A 304 34.12 6.91 -14.31
C HIS A 304 35.28 7.75 -14.85
N GLN A 305 36.39 7.79 -14.11
CA GLN A 305 37.65 8.43 -14.50
C GLN A 305 38.73 7.39 -14.81
#